data_AF-A0A929C3Q6-F1
#
_entry.id   AF-A0A929C3Q6-F1
#
_cell.length_a   1.000
_cell.length_b   1.000
_cell.length_c   1.000
_cell.angle_alpha   90.00
_cell.angle_beta   90.00
_cell.angle_gamma   90.00
#
_symmetry.space_group_name_H-M   'P 1'
#
loop_
_entity.id
_entity.type
_entity.pdbx_description
1 polymer ?
#
loop_
_entity_poly.entity_id
_entity_poly.type
_entity_poly.pdbx_seq_one_letter_code
_entity_poly.pdbx_strand_id
1 'polypeptide(L)'
;KFHRGLEIVGQMLGFDAEIPGGEGAPDCVWSLGDLIHIVHEAKTEQTPGDPIGINDVRQAQSHFDWIKAHRPCNKRTDIICVMETPRTVLSRTALPHAKTLCRVAPDEVRTIAKEVTAALRVIRAGATTMGLEAILEKTLGKYREANLRPLDVAERLSVQEVSKMPTA
;
A
#
# COMPACT_ATOMS: atom_id res chain seq x y z
N LYS A 1 -0.28 -1.19 -16.49
CA LYS A 1 -1.17 -1.99 -15.61
C LYS A 1 -1.00 -1.49 -14.18
N PHE A 2 -2.08 -1.41 -13.39
CA PHE A 2 -2.05 -0.81 -12.04
C PHE A 2 -1.03 -1.48 -11.11
N HIS A 3 -0.91 -2.81 -11.15
CA HIS A 3 -0.04 -3.58 -10.24
C HIS A 3 1.46 -3.26 -10.46
N ARG A 4 1.89 -3.10 -11.72
CA ARG A 4 3.25 -2.63 -12.03
C ARG A 4 3.49 -1.20 -11.52
N GLY A 5 2.45 -0.38 -11.48
CA GLY A 5 2.51 0.94 -10.87
C GLY A 5 2.74 0.86 -9.36
N LEU A 6 2.01 -0.02 -8.66
CA LEU A 6 2.20 -0.26 -7.22
C LEU A 6 3.65 -0.66 -6.90
N GLU A 7 4.19 -1.63 -7.63
CA GLU A 7 5.57 -2.10 -7.44
C GLU A 7 6.59 -0.96 -7.59
N ILE A 8 6.48 -0.18 -8.67
CA ILE A 8 7.38 0.95 -8.93
C ILE A 8 7.26 2.02 -7.84
N VAL A 9 6.04 2.34 -7.40
CA VAL A 9 5.81 3.32 -6.33
C VAL A 9 6.40 2.84 -5.01
N GLY A 10 6.19 1.57 -4.64
CA GLY A 10 6.79 0.98 -3.44
C GLY A 10 8.33 1.06 -3.46
N GLN A 11 8.95 0.72 -4.59
CA GLN A 11 10.40 0.86 -4.78
C GLN A 11 10.87 2.32 -4.64
N MET A 12 10.14 3.27 -5.23
CA MET A 12 10.45 4.71 -5.10
C MET A 12 10.38 5.18 -3.65
N LEU A 13 9.43 4.67 -2.86
CA LEU A 13 9.26 4.99 -1.44
C LEU A 13 10.30 4.30 -0.53
N GLY A 14 11.12 3.39 -1.08
CA GLY A 14 12.16 2.67 -0.34
C GLY A 14 11.70 1.35 0.28
N PHE A 15 10.57 0.80 -0.14
CA PHE A 15 10.19 -0.58 0.18
C PHE A 15 10.88 -1.57 -0.76
N ASP A 16 11.09 -2.79 -0.27
CA ASP A 16 11.23 -3.96 -1.13
C ASP A 16 9.84 -4.34 -1.65
N ALA A 17 9.55 -3.93 -2.90
CA ALA A 17 8.25 -4.11 -3.51
C ALA A 17 8.29 -5.09 -4.68
N GLU A 18 7.32 -6.00 -4.69
CA GLU A 18 7.24 -7.11 -5.65
C GLU A 18 5.79 -7.45 -6.01
N ILE A 19 5.60 -8.13 -7.13
CA ILE A 19 4.34 -8.75 -7.54
C ILE A 19 4.54 -10.27 -7.43
N PRO A 20 4.08 -10.90 -6.33
CA PRO A 20 4.28 -12.34 -6.15
C PRO A 20 3.46 -13.12 -7.18
N GLY A 21 4.01 -14.25 -7.62
CA GLY A 21 3.32 -15.18 -8.51
C GLY A 21 2.54 -16.25 -7.74
N GLY A 22 1.58 -16.89 -8.42
CA GLY A 22 0.84 -18.02 -7.90
C GLY A 22 -0.63 -17.70 -7.62
N GLU A 23 -1.42 -18.76 -7.46
CA GLU A 23 -2.84 -18.65 -7.12
C GLU A 23 -3.00 -18.18 -5.68
N GLY A 24 -3.89 -17.20 -5.46
CA GLY A 24 -4.14 -16.61 -4.14
C GLY A 24 -3.03 -15.68 -3.62
N ALA A 25 -2.01 -15.37 -4.43
CA ALA A 25 -1.02 -14.36 -4.09
C ALA A 25 -1.64 -12.94 -4.15
N PRO A 26 -1.10 -11.97 -3.38
CA PRO A 26 -1.53 -10.57 -3.47
C PRO A 26 -1.08 -9.91 -4.77
N ASP A 27 -1.75 -8.83 -5.16
CA ASP A 27 -1.41 -8.10 -6.38
C ASP A 27 -0.06 -7.38 -6.27
N CYS A 28 0.31 -6.95 -5.06
CA CYS A 28 1.64 -6.41 -4.75
C CYS A 28 1.90 -6.51 -3.25
N VAL A 29 3.17 -6.66 -2.86
CA VAL A 29 3.63 -6.56 -1.47
C VAL A 29 4.71 -5.50 -1.38
N TRP A 30 4.60 -4.59 -0.41
CA TRP A 30 5.66 -3.66 -0.02
C TRP A 30 6.20 -4.08 1.34
N SER A 31 7.49 -4.38 1.42
CA SER A 31 8.14 -4.85 2.64
C SER A 31 9.22 -3.87 3.09
N LEU A 32 9.32 -3.63 4.39
CA LEU A 32 10.45 -2.96 5.01
C LEU A 32 11.11 -3.92 6.00
N GLY A 33 11.98 -4.78 5.48
CA GLY A 33 12.57 -5.88 6.25
C GLY A 33 11.48 -6.77 6.85
N ASP A 34 11.62 -7.08 8.15
CA ASP A 34 10.62 -7.79 8.95
C ASP A 34 9.80 -6.84 9.86
N LEU A 35 9.90 -5.52 9.64
CA LEU A 35 9.18 -4.52 10.44
C LEU A 35 7.73 -4.42 10.01
N ILE A 36 7.49 -4.27 8.70
CA ILE A 36 6.15 -4.06 8.14
C ILE A 36 6.03 -4.64 6.74
N HIS A 37 4.87 -5.23 6.46
CA HIS A 37 4.40 -5.61 5.14
C HIS A 37 3.08 -4.91 4.83
N ILE A 38 3.00 -4.19 3.71
CA ILE A 38 1.77 -3.65 3.14
C ILE A 38 1.39 -4.53 1.96
N VAL A 39 0.17 -5.05 1.98
CA VAL A 39 -0.30 -6.10 1.09
C VAL A 39 -1.46 -5.57 0.28
N HIS A 40 -1.24 -5.39 -1.02
CA HIS A 40 -2.15 -4.70 -1.91
C HIS A 40 -3.03 -5.68 -2.68
N GLU A 41 -4.33 -5.41 -2.70
CA GLU A 41 -5.34 -6.05 -3.53
C GLU A 41 -6.07 -4.96 -4.34
N ALA A 42 -5.79 -4.88 -5.63
CA ALA A 42 -6.25 -3.82 -6.50
C ALA A 42 -7.58 -4.19 -7.16
N LYS A 43 -8.65 -3.49 -6.78
CA LYS A 43 -9.99 -3.59 -7.37
C LYS A 43 -10.40 -2.26 -8.02
N THR A 44 -9.59 -1.79 -8.97
CA THR A 44 -9.70 -0.42 -9.52
C THR A 44 -10.77 -0.23 -10.60
N GLU A 45 -11.08 -1.27 -11.36
CA GLU A 45 -12.03 -1.22 -12.50
C GLU A 45 -13.47 -1.53 -12.07
N GLN A 46 -13.90 -1.01 -10.92
CA GLN A 46 -15.22 -1.29 -10.33
C GLN A 46 -16.10 -0.04 -10.25
N THR A 47 -17.41 -0.26 -10.25
CA THR A 47 -18.39 0.82 -10.11
C THR A 47 -18.44 1.29 -8.65
N PRO A 48 -18.27 2.60 -8.36
CA PRO A 48 -18.26 3.11 -6.98
C PRO A 48 -19.54 2.81 -6.18
N GLY A 49 -20.68 2.67 -6.87
CA GLY A 49 -21.99 2.43 -6.27
C GLY A 49 -22.24 1.00 -5.79
N ASP A 50 -21.45 0.03 -6.26
CA ASP A 50 -21.61 -1.36 -5.83
C ASP A 50 -20.96 -1.56 -4.45
N PRO A 51 -21.60 -2.29 -3.51
CA PRO A 51 -20.98 -2.60 -2.24
C PRO A 51 -19.74 -3.49 -2.39
N ILE A 52 -18.78 -3.35 -1.48
CA ILE A 52 -17.69 -4.31 -1.30
C ILE A 52 -18.29 -5.61 -0.79
N GLY A 53 -18.17 -6.67 -1.59
CA GLY A 53 -18.75 -7.98 -1.31
C GLY A 53 -17.90 -8.84 -0.38
N ILE A 54 -18.52 -9.89 0.17
CA ILE A 54 -17.88 -10.84 1.07
C ILE A 54 -16.68 -11.56 0.47
N ASN A 55 -16.73 -11.87 -0.85
CA ASN A 55 -15.66 -12.56 -1.54
C ASN A 55 -14.40 -11.67 -1.66
N ASP A 56 -14.58 -10.40 -2.02
CA ASP A 56 -13.46 -9.45 -2.11
C ASP A 56 -12.79 -9.25 -0.75
N VAL A 57 -13.60 -9.10 0.32
CA VAL A 57 -13.07 -8.97 1.68
C VAL A 57 -12.31 -10.21 2.11
N ARG A 58 -12.86 -11.41 1.89
CA ARG A 58 -12.20 -12.67 2.25
C ARG A 58 -10.92 -12.88 1.46
N GLN A 59 -10.93 -12.57 0.17
CA GLN A 59 -9.74 -12.64 -0.68
C GLN A 59 -8.66 -11.73 -0.10
N ALA A 60 -8.92 -10.42 0.02
CA ALA A 60 -7.96 -9.45 0.54
C ALA A 60 -7.44 -9.79 1.95
N GLN A 61 -8.30 -10.35 2.81
CA GLN A 61 -7.92 -10.78 4.15
C GLN A 61 -7.08 -12.06 4.18
N SER A 62 -7.26 -12.97 3.21
CA SER A 62 -6.45 -14.19 3.13
C SER A 62 -4.97 -13.90 2.86
N HIS A 63 -4.66 -12.74 2.29
CA HIS A 63 -3.27 -12.33 2.05
C HIS A 63 -2.48 -12.08 3.34
N PHE A 64 -3.14 -11.79 4.45
CA PHE A 64 -2.49 -11.74 5.75
C PHE A 64 -1.84 -13.09 6.11
N ASP A 65 -2.59 -14.18 5.93
CA ASP A 65 -2.09 -15.54 6.16
C ASP A 65 -1.06 -15.93 5.11
N TRP A 66 -1.22 -15.45 3.86
CA TRP A 66 -0.21 -15.61 2.81
C TRP A 66 1.14 -15.00 3.22
N ILE A 67 1.17 -13.77 3.73
CA ILE A 67 2.41 -13.12 4.20
C ILE A 67 3.05 -13.94 5.32
N LYS A 68 2.27 -14.37 6.32
CA LYS A 68 2.80 -15.19 7.42
C LYS A 68 3.42 -16.51 6.95
N ALA A 69 2.92 -17.08 5.86
CA ALA A 69 3.43 -18.33 5.31
C ALA A 69 4.67 -18.14 4.40
N HIS A 70 4.84 -16.96 3.78
CA HIS A 70 5.82 -16.76 2.71
C HIS A 70 6.88 -15.70 3.02
N ARG A 71 6.74 -14.90 4.07
CA ARG A 71 7.67 -13.81 4.41
C ARG A 71 8.15 -13.92 5.86
N PRO A 72 9.35 -13.39 6.18
CA PRO A 72 9.81 -13.34 7.56
C PRO A 72 8.88 -12.47 8.41
N CYS A 73 8.28 -13.06 9.44
CA CYS A 73 7.46 -12.33 10.40
C CYS A 73 7.89 -12.69 11.83
N ASN A 74 8.04 -11.67 12.66
CA ASN A 74 8.28 -11.78 14.09
C ASN A 74 7.06 -11.24 14.86
N LYS A 75 7.09 -11.28 16.20
CA LYS A 75 5.96 -10.85 17.05
C LYS A 75 5.61 -9.35 16.95
N ARG A 76 6.50 -8.54 16.38
CA ARG A 76 6.38 -7.10 16.18
C ARG A 76 6.19 -6.72 14.71
N THR A 77 6.10 -7.69 13.80
CA THR A 77 5.87 -7.42 12.38
C THR A 77 4.43 -6.96 12.19
N ASP A 78 4.28 -5.78 11.62
CA ASP A 78 2.98 -5.24 11.21
C ASP A 78 2.63 -5.75 9.81
N ILE A 79 1.40 -6.26 9.63
CA ILE A 79 0.90 -6.68 8.32
C ILE A 79 -0.39 -5.89 8.06
N ILE A 80 -0.34 -5.03 7.06
CA ILE A 80 -1.45 -4.16 6.66
C ILE A 80 -1.98 -4.65 5.31
N CYS A 81 -3.16 -5.25 5.31
CA CYS A 81 -3.86 -5.56 4.07
C CYS A 81 -4.65 -4.34 3.62
N VAL A 82 -4.44 -3.91 2.37
CA VAL A 82 -5.11 -2.76 1.76
C VAL A 82 -5.85 -3.21 0.50
N MET A 83 -7.06 -2.69 0.32
CA MET A 83 -7.85 -2.87 -0.89
C MET A 83 -7.99 -1.54 -1.62
N GLU A 84 -7.36 -1.41 -2.78
CA GLU A 84 -7.54 -0.25 -3.65
C GLU A 84 -8.86 -0.37 -4.43
N THR A 85 -9.92 0.31 -3.96
CA THR A 85 -11.23 0.24 -4.61
C THR A 85 -11.98 1.57 -4.60
N PRO A 86 -12.65 1.94 -5.71
CA PRO A 86 -13.48 3.14 -5.72
C PRO A 86 -14.77 2.97 -4.90
N ARG A 87 -15.16 1.74 -4.56
CA ARG A 87 -16.37 1.42 -3.78
C ARG A 87 -16.25 1.96 -2.36
N THR A 88 -17.28 2.67 -1.89
CA THR A 88 -17.30 3.37 -0.59
C THR A 88 -18.24 2.75 0.44
N VAL A 89 -18.94 1.67 0.07
CA VAL A 89 -19.94 0.99 0.90
C VAL A 89 -19.55 -0.46 1.06
N LEU A 90 -19.71 -1.00 2.27
CA LEU A 90 -19.49 -2.41 2.58
C LEU A 90 -20.82 -3.18 2.58
N SER A 91 -20.87 -4.38 2.02
CA SER A 91 -22.04 -5.25 2.20
C SER A 91 -22.18 -5.65 3.67
N ARG A 92 -23.41 -5.61 4.22
CA ARG A 92 -23.67 -6.10 5.60
C ARG A 92 -23.14 -7.51 5.85
N THR A 93 -23.19 -8.38 4.84
CA THR A 93 -22.71 -9.77 4.94
C THR A 93 -21.18 -9.88 5.02
N ALA A 94 -20.46 -8.85 4.58
CA ALA A 94 -19.01 -8.80 4.59
C ALA A 94 -18.44 -8.23 5.90
N LEU A 95 -19.23 -7.49 6.68
CA LEU A 95 -18.81 -6.83 7.92
C LEU A 95 -18.09 -7.78 8.92
N PRO A 96 -18.60 -9.00 9.22
CA PRO A 96 -17.92 -9.91 10.14
C PRO A 96 -16.56 -10.39 9.64
N HIS A 97 -16.28 -10.24 8.34
CA HIS A 97 -15.06 -10.71 7.69
C HIS A 97 -14.04 -9.58 7.43
N ALA A 98 -14.41 -8.32 7.66
CA ALA A 98 -13.56 -7.17 7.35
C ALA A 98 -12.25 -7.16 8.16
N LYS A 99 -12.25 -7.69 9.39
CA LYS A 99 -11.10 -7.73 10.32
C LYS A 99 -10.33 -6.40 10.30
N THR A 100 -9.04 -6.44 9.95
CA THR A 100 -8.11 -5.29 9.89
C THR A 100 -7.88 -4.77 8.45
N LEU A 101 -8.79 -5.07 7.51
CA LEU A 101 -8.63 -4.68 6.12
C LEU A 101 -8.82 -3.17 6.01
N CYS A 102 -7.89 -2.49 5.35
CA CYS A 102 -8.02 -1.07 5.06
C CYS A 102 -8.50 -0.87 3.61
N ARG A 103 -9.35 0.13 3.41
CA ARG A 103 -9.72 0.61 2.09
C ARG A 103 -8.80 1.77 1.72
N VAL A 104 -8.32 1.74 0.48
CA VAL A 104 -7.64 2.87 -0.14
C VAL A 104 -8.38 3.25 -1.43
N ALA A 105 -8.60 4.55 -1.64
CA ALA A 105 -9.09 5.01 -2.94
C ALA A 105 -7.96 4.89 -3.98
N PRO A 106 -8.20 4.38 -5.20
CA PRO A 106 -7.14 4.28 -6.21
C PRO A 106 -6.44 5.62 -6.50
N ASP A 107 -7.15 6.73 -6.33
CA ASP A 107 -6.59 8.08 -6.49
C ASP A 107 -5.58 8.45 -5.41
N GLU A 108 -5.66 7.88 -4.20
CA GLU A 108 -4.66 8.11 -3.15
C GLU A 108 -3.31 7.52 -3.56
N VAL A 109 -3.31 6.30 -4.11
CA VAL A 109 -2.09 5.69 -4.67
C VAL A 109 -1.52 6.53 -5.82
N ARG A 110 -2.38 7.09 -6.68
CA ARG A 110 -1.95 8.00 -7.76
C ARG A 110 -1.38 9.30 -7.21
N THR A 111 -1.91 9.82 -6.10
CA THR A 111 -1.39 11.00 -5.42
C THR A 111 0.00 10.72 -4.84
N ILE A 112 0.17 9.63 -4.10
CA ILE A 112 1.48 9.19 -3.59
C ILE A 112 2.49 9.04 -4.73
N ALA A 113 2.09 8.43 -5.85
CA ALA A 113 2.94 8.28 -7.03
C ALA A 113 3.42 9.63 -7.61
N LYS A 114 2.53 10.63 -7.66
CA LYS A 114 2.86 11.99 -8.12
C LYS A 114 3.82 12.68 -7.15
N GLU A 115 3.56 12.56 -5.85
CA GLU A 115 4.35 13.18 -4.78
C GLU A 115 5.78 12.62 -4.75
N VAL A 116 5.93 11.28 -4.75
CA VAL A 116 7.26 10.65 -4.76
C VAL A 116 8.02 10.96 -6.04
N THR A 117 7.34 11.00 -7.19
CA THR A 117 7.96 11.40 -8.45
C THR A 117 8.44 12.86 -8.41
N ALA A 118 7.66 13.76 -7.81
CA ALA A 118 8.03 15.16 -7.67
C ALA A 118 9.24 15.33 -6.74
N ALA A 119 9.25 14.64 -5.59
CA ALA A 119 10.36 14.65 -4.65
C ALA A 119 11.66 14.14 -5.31
N LEU A 120 11.59 13.00 -6.00
CA LEU A 120 12.74 12.42 -6.69
C LEU A 120 13.28 13.31 -7.82
N ARG A 121 12.42 14.05 -8.52
CA ARG A 121 12.87 15.04 -9.53
C ARG A 121 13.70 16.16 -8.90
N VAL A 122 13.28 16.69 -7.74
CA VAL A 122 14.00 17.74 -7.00
C VAL A 122 15.33 17.21 -6.43
N ILE A 123 15.33 15.98 -5.94
CA ILE A 123 16.56 15.30 -5.47
C ILE A 123 17.54 15.18 -6.63
N ARG A 124 17.10 14.55 -7.74
CA ARG A 124 17.91 14.32 -8.94
C ARG A 124 18.49 15.60 -9.52
N ALA A 125 17.71 16.68 -9.59
CA ALA A 125 18.15 17.95 -10.15
C ALA A 125 19.33 18.58 -9.37
N GLY A 126 19.43 18.33 -8.07
CA GLY A 126 20.58 18.81 -7.28
C GLY A 126 21.65 17.76 -7.01
N ALA A 127 21.44 16.49 -7.38
CA ALA A 127 22.36 15.40 -7.07
C ALA A 127 23.61 15.37 -7.97
N THR A 128 23.63 16.12 -9.08
CA THR A 128 24.68 16.06 -10.12
C THR A 128 26.07 16.47 -9.63
N THR A 129 26.17 17.19 -8.52
CA THR A 129 27.44 17.67 -7.94
C THR A 129 27.65 17.21 -6.49
N MET A 130 26.76 16.37 -5.96
CA MET A 130 26.75 15.98 -4.55
C MET A 130 27.41 14.61 -4.32
N GLY A 131 28.09 14.46 -3.18
CA GLY A 131 28.49 13.14 -2.69
C GLY A 131 27.30 12.30 -2.22
N LEU A 132 27.48 10.98 -2.13
CA LEU A 132 26.41 10.02 -1.76
C LEU A 132 25.73 10.37 -0.42
N GLU A 133 26.52 10.72 0.60
CA GLU A 133 26.00 11.07 1.93
C GLU A 133 25.08 12.30 1.87
N ALA A 134 25.47 13.33 1.13
CA ALA A 134 24.65 14.52 0.93
C ALA A 134 23.38 14.22 0.12
N ILE A 135 23.43 13.29 -0.84
CA ILE A 135 22.23 12.82 -1.57
C ILE A 135 21.28 12.09 -0.62
N LEU A 136 21.81 11.24 0.26
CA LEU A 136 21.01 10.52 1.25
C LEU A 136 20.33 11.50 2.22
N GLU A 137 21.07 12.46 2.78
CA GLU A 137 20.52 13.48 3.67
C GLU A 137 19.42 14.29 2.99
N LYS A 138 19.65 14.75 1.75
CA LYS A 138 18.66 15.46 0.95
C LYS A 138 17.42 14.63 0.68
N THR A 139 17.59 13.33 0.41
CA THR A 139 16.47 12.39 0.17
C THR A 139 15.63 12.23 1.43
N LEU A 140 16.28 11.96 2.57
CA LEU A 140 15.61 11.82 3.86
C LEU A 140 14.88 13.10 4.26
N GLY A 141 15.49 14.27 4.05
CA GLY A 141 14.87 15.57 4.28
C GLY A 141 13.61 15.77 3.43
N LYS A 142 13.72 15.51 2.12
CA LYS A 142 12.58 15.68 1.19
C LYS A 142 11.44 14.69 1.46
N TYR A 143 11.74 13.44 1.78
CA TYR A 143 10.71 12.47 2.15
C TYR A 143 10.05 12.79 3.49
N ARG A 144 10.80 13.31 4.46
CA ARG A 144 10.21 13.78 5.73
C ARG A 144 9.28 14.98 5.50
N GLU A 145 9.72 15.99 4.73
CA GLU A 145 8.91 17.17 4.42
C GLU A 145 7.61 16.83 3.68
N ALA A 146 7.65 15.82 2.82
CA ALA A 146 6.51 15.41 1.99
C ALA A 146 5.65 14.29 2.62
N ASN A 147 5.98 13.80 3.83
CA ASN A 147 5.34 12.62 4.45
C ASN A 147 5.34 11.39 3.52
N LEU A 148 6.51 11.09 2.96
CA LEU A 148 6.75 9.99 2.02
C LEU A 148 7.69 8.91 2.56
N ARG A 149 8.02 8.93 3.87
CA ARG A 149 8.77 7.82 4.44
C ARG A 149 7.87 6.58 4.44
N PRO A 150 8.43 5.36 4.39
CA PRO A 150 7.66 4.12 4.40
C PRO A 150 6.54 4.09 5.46
N LEU A 151 6.85 4.50 6.70
CA LEU A 151 5.86 4.52 7.78
C LEU A 151 4.79 5.62 7.63
N ASP A 152 5.15 6.78 7.05
CA ASP A 152 4.16 7.83 6.76
C ASP A 152 3.15 7.34 5.71
N VAL A 153 3.63 6.61 4.70
CA VAL A 153 2.78 6.04 3.66
C VAL A 153 1.95 4.88 4.20
N ALA A 154 2.51 4.03 5.06
CA ALA A 154 1.76 2.98 5.74
C ALA A 154 0.57 3.56 6.52
N GLU A 155 0.80 4.64 7.28
CA GLU A 155 -0.25 5.35 8.00
C GLU A 155 -1.34 5.86 7.04
N ARG A 156 -0.94 6.57 5.96
CA ARG A 156 -1.87 7.08 4.94
C ARG A 156 -2.74 6.00 4.30
N LEU A 157 -2.16 4.84 4.00
CA LEU A 157 -2.88 3.72 3.39
C LEU A 157 -3.77 2.95 4.38
N SER A 158 -3.60 3.16 5.69
CA SER A 158 -4.35 2.43 6.73
C SER A 158 -5.48 3.24 7.38
N VAL A 159 -5.70 4.49 6.96
CA VAL A 159 -6.65 5.43 7.59
C VAL A 159 -8.09 4.89 7.66
N GLN A 160 -8.57 4.22 6.61
CA GLN A 160 -9.97 3.77 6.53
C GLN A 160 -10.06 2.26 6.70
N GLU A 161 -10.32 1.78 7.92
CA GLU A 161 -10.71 0.39 8.13
C GLU A 161 -12.04 0.09 7.42
N VAL A 162 -12.08 -1.02 6.68
CA VAL A 162 -13.29 -1.48 5.97
C VAL A 162 -14.44 -1.74 6.94
N SER A 163 -14.14 -2.23 8.14
CA SER A 163 -15.12 -2.47 9.21
C SER A 163 -15.84 -1.20 9.68
N LYS A 164 -15.27 -0.01 9.44
CA LYS A 164 -15.82 1.30 9.81
C LYS A 164 -16.52 2.02 8.65
N MET A 165 -16.61 1.39 7.48
CA MET A 165 -17.31 1.96 6.33
C MET A 165 -18.84 1.92 6.49
N PRO A 166 -19.57 2.81 5.80
CA PRO A 166 -21.02 2.68 5.66
C PRO A 166 -21.41 1.29 5.12
N THR A 167 -22.52 0.74 5.60
CA THR A 167 -23.01 -0.57 5.14
C THR A 167 -24.31 -0.44 4.34
N ALA A 168 -24.45 -1.27 3.30
CA ALA A 168 -25.69 -1.47 2.55
C ALA A 168 -26.12 -2.94 2.63
#